data_AF-A0A958PB23-F1
#
_entry.id   AF-A0A958PB23-F1
#
_cell.length_a   1.000
_cell.length_b   1.000
_cell.length_c   1.000
_cell.angle_alpha   90.00
_cell.angle_beta   90.00
_cell.angle_gamma   90.00
#
_symmetry.space_group_name_H-M   'P 1'
#
loop_
_entity.id
_entity.type
_entity.pdbx_description
1 polymer ?
#
loop_
_entity_poly.entity_id
_entity_poly.type
_entity_poly.pdbx_seq_one_letter_code
_entity_poly.pdbx_strand_id
1 'polypeptide(L)'
;MQTYLEYIQCFRFFDLGHEIDLARAQSLLSFLGSSDQFQFKRGTKSVILNETPLILYFEDQRVDLGQRTFNISLTAKMWNFGALSLSFKVPVPKDLTEPELLSLADSLADAPIINSIAHEKAQSLIETLGESIKKPSLWNQNEEYLVFIDRRKGASLNEIQELLSSDYLAQLVMAEPRLRLSDQMKAQLRSLTLQYSNTDMLTVDWNCAYLITDEDVQEICDVLEFANVQLLELRYYDWLLDKKLNSLFKELLKASPSFFNDRYQKLNREASQIYLEASDVVERIENAFKVVG
;
A
#
# COMPACT_ATOMS: atom_id res chain seq x y z
N MET A 1 4.63 -14.73 -26.93
CA MET A 1 4.40 -15.93 -26.10
C MET A 1 2.94 -15.92 -25.64
N GLN A 2 2.36 -17.02 -25.16
CA GLN A 2 1.01 -16.94 -24.59
C GLN A 2 1.12 -16.28 -23.21
N THR A 3 0.39 -15.20 -22.98
CA THR A 3 0.39 -14.50 -21.69
C THR A 3 -0.37 -15.34 -20.66
N TYR A 4 0.27 -15.63 -19.52
CA TYR A 4 -0.31 -16.37 -18.40
C TYR A 4 -0.83 -15.46 -17.26
N LEU A 5 -0.57 -14.16 -17.38
CA LEU A 5 -1.10 -13.13 -16.49
C LEU A 5 -2.64 -13.11 -16.52
N GLU A 6 -3.28 -13.29 -15.36
CA GLU A 6 -4.73 -13.30 -15.22
C GLU A 6 -5.27 -11.91 -14.88
N TYR A 7 -4.60 -11.20 -13.98
CA TYR A 7 -4.96 -9.83 -13.59
C TYR A 7 -3.78 -9.09 -12.96
N ILE A 8 -3.93 -7.78 -12.82
CA ILE A 8 -3.01 -6.91 -12.09
C ILE A 8 -3.77 -6.36 -10.88
N GLN A 9 -3.20 -6.50 -9.70
CA GLN A 9 -3.70 -5.86 -8.49
C GLN A 9 -3.00 -4.51 -8.33
N CYS A 10 -3.75 -3.41 -8.35
CA CYS A 10 -3.22 -2.07 -8.16
C CYS A 10 -3.63 -1.57 -6.77
N PHE A 11 -2.67 -1.31 -5.90
CA PHE A 11 -2.91 -0.79 -4.57
C PHE A 11 -2.66 0.71 -4.50
N ARG A 12 -3.48 1.38 -3.68
CA ARG A 12 -3.27 2.74 -3.19
C ARG A 12 -3.44 2.76 -1.69
N PHE A 13 -2.48 3.33 -0.98
CA PHE A 13 -2.49 3.38 0.47
C PHE A 13 -2.60 4.82 0.97
N PHE A 14 -3.46 5.05 1.95
CA PHE A 14 -3.75 6.36 2.53
C PHE A 14 -3.70 6.30 4.05
N ASP A 15 -3.19 7.36 4.65
CA ASP A 15 -3.36 7.63 6.08
C ASP A 15 -4.62 8.49 6.24
N LEU A 16 -5.62 7.96 6.97
CA LEU A 16 -6.89 8.65 7.20
C LEU A 16 -6.91 9.42 8.52
N GLY A 17 -5.94 9.21 9.40
CA GLY A 17 -5.90 9.72 10.77
C GLY A 17 -5.13 8.77 11.69
N HIS A 18 -5.20 9.03 12.99
CA HIS A 18 -4.36 8.32 13.97
C HIS A 18 -4.86 6.92 14.33
N GLU A 19 -6.17 6.71 14.33
CA GLU A 19 -6.82 5.49 14.83
C GLU A 19 -8.25 5.43 14.28
N ILE A 20 -8.71 4.24 13.93
CA ILE A 20 -10.07 3.98 13.48
C ILE A 20 -10.71 3.00 14.45
N ASP A 21 -11.81 3.41 15.07
CA ASP A 21 -12.70 2.50 15.79
C ASP A 21 -13.41 1.61 14.75
N LEU A 22 -12.84 0.43 14.47
CA LEU A 22 -13.33 -0.47 13.44
C LEU A 22 -14.74 -0.97 13.73
N ALA A 23 -15.14 -1.10 15.00
CA ALA A 23 -16.49 -1.54 15.38
C ALA A 23 -17.53 -0.45 15.10
N ARG A 24 -17.22 0.80 15.44
CA ARG A 24 -18.06 1.96 15.09
C ARG A 24 -18.12 2.16 13.58
N ALA A 25 -16.98 2.05 12.89
CA ALA A 25 -16.89 2.15 11.44
C ALA A 25 -17.74 1.07 10.75
N GLN A 26 -17.66 -0.19 11.19
CA GLN A 26 -18.48 -1.27 10.66
C GLN A 26 -19.96 -0.98 10.82
N SER A 27 -20.38 -0.48 11.99
CA SER A 27 -21.78 -0.14 12.26
C SER A 27 -22.31 0.97 11.34
N LEU A 28 -21.52 2.01 11.09
CA LEU A 28 -21.88 3.10 10.18
C LEU A 28 -21.96 2.63 8.72
N LEU A 29 -21.01 1.80 8.29
CA LEU A 29 -20.90 1.36 6.91
C LEU A 29 -21.88 0.24 6.55
N SER A 30 -22.23 -0.62 7.51
CA SER A 30 -23.27 -1.65 7.33
C SER A 30 -24.64 -1.04 7.04
N PHE A 31 -24.88 0.20 7.48
CA PHE A 31 -26.09 0.95 7.16
C PHE A 31 -26.09 1.48 5.70
N LEU A 32 -24.91 1.62 5.09
CA LEU A 32 -24.69 2.20 3.76
C LEU A 32 -24.39 1.15 2.68
N GLY A 33 -24.05 -0.10 3.04
CA GLY A 33 -23.76 -1.18 2.10
C GLY A 33 -23.18 -2.45 2.74
N SER A 34 -22.61 -3.33 1.90
CA SER A 34 -22.00 -4.60 2.33
C SER A 34 -20.59 -4.36 2.91
N SER A 35 -20.42 -4.58 4.21
CA SER A 35 -19.12 -4.60 4.90
C SER A 35 -18.89 -5.98 5.52
N ASP A 36 -17.64 -6.47 5.49
CA ASP A 36 -17.27 -7.77 6.07
C ASP A 36 -15.96 -7.66 6.87
N GLN A 37 -15.76 -8.55 7.84
CA GLN A 37 -14.52 -8.61 8.61
C GLN A 37 -13.48 -9.44 7.88
N PHE A 38 -12.22 -8.97 7.87
CA PHE A 38 -11.13 -9.70 7.22
C PHE A 38 -10.84 -11.03 7.94
N GLN A 39 -10.84 -12.13 7.18
CA GLN A 39 -10.46 -13.44 7.65
C GLN A 39 -9.24 -13.92 6.85
N PHE A 40 -8.08 -14.05 7.52
CA PHE A 40 -7.03 -14.91 7.00
C PHE A 40 -7.59 -16.34 6.94
N LYS A 41 -7.49 -17.00 5.77
CA LYS A 41 -7.70 -18.44 5.73
C LYS A 41 -6.69 -19.06 6.69
N ARG A 42 -7.20 -19.88 7.62
CA ARG A 42 -6.41 -20.51 8.69
C ARG A 42 -5.27 -21.34 8.06
N GLY A 43 -4.06 -20.79 8.06
CA GLY A 43 -2.87 -21.49 7.56
C GLY A 43 -1.54 -20.85 7.97
N THR A 44 -1.45 -19.52 7.97
CA THR A 44 -0.20 -18.81 8.24
C THR A 44 -0.18 -18.26 9.67
N LYS A 45 0.61 -18.90 10.54
CA LYS A 45 0.94 -18.44 11.90
C LYS A 45 1.91 -17.24 11.92
N SER A 46 2.07 -16.55 10.79
CA SER A 46 3.25 -15.71 10.53
C SER A 46 3.00 -14.22 10.66
N VAL A 47 1.73 -13.77 10.70
CA VAL A 47 1.36 -12.37 10.94
C VAL A 47 0.26 -12.34 12.01
N ILE A 48 0.63 -11.99 13.23
CA ILE A 48 -0.32 -11.85 14.34
C ILE A 48 -0.89 -10.43 14.29
N LEU A 49 -2.07 -10.29 13.67
CA LEU A 49 -2.84 -9.04 13.75
C LEU A 49 -3.61 -9.02 15.08
N ASN A 50 -3.39 -7.97 15.89
CA ASN A 50 -4.15 -7.78 17.13
C ASN A 50 -5.63 -7.50 16.85
N GLU A 51 -5.93 -6.79 15.75
CA GLU A 51 -7.28 -6.51 15.28
C GLU A 51 -7.37 -6.75 13.77
N THR A 52 -8.39 -7.48 13.34
CA THR A 52 -8.62 -7.78 11.92
C THR A 52 -9.12 -6.52 11.21
N PRO A 53 -8.55 -6.15 10.06
CA PRO A 53 -9.01 -4.99 9.34
C PRO A 53 -10.45 -5.14 8.83
N LEU A 54 -11.13 -4.00 8.65
CA LEU A 54 -12.48 -3.96 8.10
C LEU A 54 -12.41 -3.91 6.57
N ILE A 55 -13.12 -4.82 5.88
CA ILE A 55 -13.19 -4.86 4.42
C ILE A 55 -14.49 -4.24 3.92
N LEU A 56 -14.39 -3.44 2.86
CA LEU A 56 -15.54 -2.93 2.11
C LEU A 56 -15.41 -3.30 0.63
N TYR A 57 -16.50 -3.77 0.05
CA TYR A 57 -16.60 -4.07 -1.36
C TYR A 57 -17.39 -2.98 -2.07
N PHE A 58 -16.87 -2.50 -3.20
CA PHE A 58 -17.56 -1.55 -4.05
C PHE A 58 -18.08 -2.23 -5.30
N GLU A 59 -19.03 -1.58 -5.98
CA GLU A 59 -19.47 -2.01 -7.30
C GLU A 59 -18.32 -1.89 -8.31
N ASP A 60 -18.28 -2.82 -9.26
CA ASP A 60 -17.33 -2.81 -10.37
C ASP A 60 -17.45 -1.50 -11.17
N GLN A 61 -16.32 -0.98 -11.63
CA GLN A 61 -16.25 0.26 -12.38
C GLN A 61 -15.62 0.04 -13.75
N ARG A 62 -16.12 0.77 -14.75
CA ARG A 62 -15.52 0.77 -16.09
C ARG A 62 -14.54 1.92 -16.18
N VAL A 63 -13.28 1.61 -16.43
CA VAL A 63 -12.17 2.56 -16.45
C VAL A 63 -11.37 2.42 -17.74
N ASP A 64 -11.08 3.55 -18.38
CA ASP A 64 -10.23 3.60 -19.55
C ASP A 64 -8.76 3.66 -19.11
N LEU A 65 -7.98 2.64 -19.49
CA LEU A 65 -6.55 2.53 -19.22
C LEU A 65 -5.81 2.39 -20.56
N GLY A 66 -5.08 3.43 -20.92
CA GLY A 66 -4.46 3.52 -22.25
C GLY A 66 -5.52 3.56 -23.36
N GLN A 67 -5.52 2.54 -24.23
CA GLN A 67 -6.44 2.44 -25.38
C GLN A 67 -7.59 1.46 -25.17
N ARG A 68 -7.72 0.85 -23.98
CA ARG A 68 -8.74 -0.16 -23.68
C ARG A 68 -9.54 0.22 -22.45
N THR A 69 -10.80 -0.19 -22.43
CA THR A 69 -11.69 -0.06 -21.26
C THR A 69 -11.70 -1.37 -20.49
N PHE A 70 -11.48 -1.30 -19.18
CA PHE A 70 -11.49 -2.45 -18.28
C PHE A 70 -12.65 -2.35 -17.29
N ASN A 71 -13.24 -3.50 -16.95
CA ASN A 71 -14.15 -3.58 -15.80
C ASN A 71 -13.33 -3.99 -14.59
N ILE A 72 -13.12 -3.07 -13.66
CA ILE A 72 -12.25 -3.25 -12.51
C ILE A 72 -13.07 -3.42 -11.24
N SER A 73 -12.62 -4.32 -10.36
CA SER A 73 -13.24 -4.51 -9.04
C SER A 73 -12.45 -3.74 -7.99
N LEU A 74 -13.14 -3.06 -7.08
CA LEU A 74 -12.51 -2.26 -6.03
C LEU A 74 -12.87 -2.81 -4.64
N THR A 75 -11.85 -3.02 -3.82
CA THR A 75 -11.97 -3.39 -2.41
C THR A 75 -11.21 -2.38 -1.54
N ALA A 76 -11.80 -1.95 -0.43
CA ALA A 76 -11.10 -1.21 0.62
C ALA A 76 -10.79 -2.12 1.80
N LYS A 77 -9.63 -1.91 2.43
CA LYS A 77 -9.28 -2.49 3.71
C LYS A 77 -8.84 -1.37 4.65
N MET A 78 -9.45 -1.30 5.83
CA MET A 78 -9.15 -0.28 6.84
C MET A 78 -8.53 -0.92 8.06
N TRP A 79 -7.44 -0.33 8.54
CA TRP A 79 -6.73 -0.78 9.72
C TRP A 79 -7.02 0.11 10.92
N ASN A 80 -7.03 -0.49 12.10
CA ASN A 80 -7.33 0.21 13.35
C ASN A 80 -6.34 1.35 13.65
N PHE A 81 -5.13 1.30 13.12
CA PHE A 81 -4.12 2.35 13.28
C PHE A 81 -4.24 3.50 12.26
N GLY A 82 -5.34 3.63 11.53
CA GLY A 82 -5.59 4.81 10.70
C GLY A 82 -5.36 4.65 9.20
N ALA A 83 -4.77 3.53 8.78
CA ALA A 83 -4.49 3.30 7.37
C ALA A 83 -5.73 2.80 6.60
N LEU A 84 -5.74 3.09 5.30
CA LEU A 84 -6.66 2.57 4.30
C LEU A 84 -5.87 2.08 3.09
N SER A 85 -6.23 0.92 2.56
CA SER A 85 -5.83 0.50 1.23
C SER A 85 -7.04 0.45 0.34
N LEU A 86 -6.81 0.78 -0.91
CA LEU A 86 -7.75 0.58 -1.99
C LEU A 86 -7.06 -0.31 -3.01
N SER A 87 -7.69 -1.43 -3.30
CA SER A 87 -7.17 -2.47 -4.16
C SER A 87 -8.06 -2.62 -5.38
N PHE A 88 -7.50 -2.30 -6.54
CA PHE A 88 -8.16 -2.37 -7.85
C PHE A 88 -7.69 -3.62 -8.57
N LYS A 89 -8.61 -4.54 -8.85
CA LYS A 89 -8.33 -5.73 -9.65
C LYS A 89 -8.60 -5.41 -11.12
N VAL A 90 -7.54 -5.31 -11.92
CA VAL A 90 -7.61 -5.07 -13.36
C VAL A 90 -7.46 -6.39 -14.10
N PRO A 91 -8.54 -6.96 -14.67
CA PRO A 91 -8.45 -8.22 -15.40
C PRO A 91 -7.58 -8.05 -16.65
N VAL A 92 -6.78 -9.08 -16.96
CA VAL A 92 -5.91 -9.09 -18.14
C VAL A 92 -6.54 -9.98 -19.21
N PRO A 93 -7.01 -9.41 -20.33
CA PRO A 93 -7.57 -10.22 -21.41
C PRO A 93 -6.51 -11.14 -22.03
N LYS A 94 -6.92 -12.37 -22.36
CA LYS A 94 -6.01 -13.42 -22.87
C LYS A 94 -5.41 -13.10 -24.24
N ASP A 95 -6.01 -12.17 -24.98
CA ASP A 95 -5.56 -11.70 -26.29
C ASP A 95 -4.48 -10.60 -26.22
N LEU A 96 -4.16 -10.07 -25.03
CA LEU A 96 -3.11 -9.06 -24.91
C LEU A 96 -1.73 -9.63 -25.22
N THR A 97 -1.04 -8.95 -26.13
CA THR A 97 0.36 -9.21 -26.45
C THR A 97 1.30 -8.66 -25.38
N GLU A 98 2.53 -9.17 -25.31
CA GLU A 98 3.56 -8.67 -24.38
C GLU A 98 3.78 -7.15 -24.45
N PRO A 99 3.89 -6.51 -25.65
CA PRO A 99 4.00 -5.05 -25.73
C PRO A 99 2.77 -4.30 -25.22
N GLU A 100 1.57 -4.84 -25.43
CA GLU A 100 0.34 -4.25 -24.89
C GLU A 100 0.28 -4.35 -23.36
N LEU A 101 0.79 -5.44 -22.79
CA LEU A 101 0.90 -5.60 -21.33
C LEU A 101 1.91 -4.65 -20.72
N LEU A 102 3.06 -4.47 -21.37
CA LEU A 102 4.05 -3.47 -20.95
C LEU A 102 3.46 -2.06 -21.01
N SER A 103 2.68 -1.75 -22.05
CA SER A 103 1.97 -0.47 -22.15
C SER A 103 0.87 -0.32 -21.09
N LEU A 104 0.18 -1.39 -20.72
CA LEU A 104 -0.81 -1.40 -19.65
C LEU A 104 -0.14 -1.18 -18.28
N ALA A 105 0.97 -1.89 -18.01
CA ALA A 105 1.76 -1.73 -16.79
C ALA A 105 2.27 -0.29 -16.62
N ASP A 106 2.82 0.31 -17.68
CA ASP A 106 3.24 1.72 -17.73
C ASP A 106 2.08 2.67 -17.41
N SER A 107 0.90 2.42 -18.01
CA SER A 107 -0.31 3.20 -17.75
C SER A 107 -0.86 3.04 -16.32
N LEU A 108 -0.55 1.92 -15.67
CA LEU A 108 -0.97 1.61 -14.30
C LEU A 108 -0.01 2.16 -13.24
N ALA A 109 1.27 2.28 -13.58
CA ALA A 109 2.31 2.83 -12.69
C ALA A 109 2.07 4.32 -12.38
N ASP A 110 1.50 5.06 -13.34
CA ASP A 110 1.00 6.43 -13.13
C ASP A 110 -0.40 6.51 -13.76
N ALA A 111 -1.41 6.02 -13.03
CA ALA A 111 -2.80 5.96 -13.50
C ALA A 111 -3.65 7.09 -12.88
N PRO A 112 -3.82 8.26 -13.54
CA PRO A 112 -4.50 9.41 -12.94
C PRO A 112 -5.96 9.11 -12.60
N ILE A 113 -6.62 8.29 -13.43
CA ILE A 113 -8.01 7.90 -13.20
C ILE A 113 -8.16 6.99 -11.96
N ILE A 114 -7.25 6.03 -11.76
CA ILE A 114 -7.24 5.19 -10.56
C ILE A 114 -6.91 6.04 -9.34
N ASN A 115 -5.97 6.97 -9.45
CA ASN A 115 -5.57 7.89 -8.38
C ASN A 115 -6.74 8.81 -7.97
N SER A 116 -7.50 9.32 -8.93
CA SER A 116 -8.69 10.14 -8.68
C SER A 116 -9.77 9.34 -7.96
N ILE A 117 -10.12 8.15 -8.48
CA ILE A 117 -11.11 7.26 -7.85
C ILE A 117 -10.67 6.92 -6.43
N ALA A 118 -9.40 6.57 -6.24
CA ALA A 118 -8.87 6.20 -4.93
C ALA A 118 -8.96 7.36 -3.93
N HIS A 119 -8.56 8.57 -4.34
CA HIS A 119 -8.63 9.77 -3.52
C HIS A 119 -10.08 10.15 -3.15
N GLU A 120 -11.00 10.11 -4.11
CA GLU A 120 -12.42 10.37 -3.88
C GLU A 120 -13.02 9.39 -2.87
N LYS A 121 -12.67 8.10 -2.97
CA LYS A 121 -13.12 7.08 -2.02
C LYS A 121 -12.53 7.28 -0.63
N ALA A 122 -11.23 7.58 -0.52
CA ALA A 122 -10.59 7.87 0.76
C ALA A 122 -11.23 9.09 1.45
N GLN A 123 -11.47 10.17 0.70
CA GLN A 123 -12.12 11.36 1.22
C GLN A 123 -13.57 11.07 1.66
N SER A 124 -14.36 10.38 0.85
CA SER A 124 -15.73 10.01 1.20
C SER A 124 -15.81 9.12 2.44
N LEU A 125 -14.84 8.21 2.62
CA LEU A 125 -14.74 7.39 3.83
C LEU A 125 -14.42 8.22 5.07
N ILE A 126 -13.49 9.18 4.99
CA ILE A 126 -13.20 10.10 6.10
C ILE A 126 -14.46 10.88 6.51
N GLU A 127 -15.18 11.44 5.54
CA GLU A 127 -16.41 12.22 5.76
C GLU A 127 -17.52 11.36 6.39
N THR A 128 -17.67 10.11 5.92
CA THR A 128 -18.69 9.17 6.42
C THR A 128 -18.38 8.68 7.83
N LEU A 129 -17.12 8.35 8.10
CA LEU A 129 -16.70 7.76 9.37
C LEU A 129 -16.62 8.80 10.50
N GLY A 130 -16.30 10.05 10.17
CA GLY A 130 -16.31 11.18 11.10
C GLY A 130 -15.55 10.89 12.40
N GLU A 131 -16.26 10.94 13.53
CA GLU A 131 -15.71 10.69 14.87
C GLU A 131 -15.22 9.26 15.13
N SER A 132 -15.48 8.32 14.20
CA SER A 132 -14.89 6.98 14.27
C SER A 132 -13.39 7.02 13.97
N ILE A 133 -12.90 8.10 13.35
CA ILE A 133 -11.48 8.34 13.10
C ILE A 133 -10.97 9.37 14.11
N LYS A 134 -9.90 9.02 14.81
CA LYS A 134 -9.21 9.92 15.72
C LYS A 134 -8.29 10.86 14.92
N LYS A 135 -8.48 12.17 15.08
CA LYS A 135 -7.75 13.22 14.33
C LYS A 135 -7.79 12.93 12.81
N PRO A 136 -8.98 12.95 12.19
CA PRO A 136 -9.12 12.64 10.78
C PRO A 136 -8.30 13.62 9.94
N SER A 137 -7.45 13.08 9.08
CA SER A 137 -6.66 13.85 8.14
C SER A 137 -6.27 12.97 6.98
N LEU A 138 -6.52 13.40 5.75
CA LEU A 138 -5.98 12.73 4.58
C LEU A 138 -4.57 13.26 4.33
N TRP A 139 -3.56 12.43 4.60
CA TRP A 139 -2.20 12.80 4.26
C TRP A 139 -2.07 12.95 2.74
N ASN A 140 -1.35 13.98 2.28
CA ASN A 140 -1.27 14.32 0.86
C ASN A 140 -0.25 13.46 0.09
N GLN A 141 0.43 12.54 0.78
CA GLN A 141 1.25 11.50 0.17
C GLN A 141 0.48 10.18 0.25
N ASN A 142 0.69 9.33 -0.74
CA ASN A 142 0.19 7.97 -0.77
C ASN A 142 1.33 7.03 -1.14
N GLU A 143 1.10 5.74 -0.92
CA GLU A 143 1.91 4.69 -1.51
C GLU A 143 1.13 3.97 -2.61
N GLU A 144 1.87 3.47 -3.58
CA GLU A 144 1.35 2.73 -4.72
C GLU A 144 2.12 1.42 -4.86
N TYR A 145 1.40 0.32 -5.13
CA TYR A 145 2.04 -0.97 -5.35
C TYR A 145 1.27 -1.79 -6.38
N LEU A 146 1.98 -2.39 -7.34
CA LEU A 146 1.39 -3.26 -8.36
C LEU A 146 1.73 -4.71 -8.10
N VAL A 147 0.78 -5.63 -8.24
CA VAL A 147 1.05 -7.07 -8.19
C VAL A 147 0.53 -7.73 -9.46
N PHE A 148 1.45 -8.27 -10.24
CA PHE A 148 1.17 -8.99 -11.47
C PHE A 148 0.90 -10.45 -11.13
N ILE A 149 -0.33 -10.90 -11.39
CA ILE A 149 -0.80 -12.22 -10.97
C ILE A 149 -0.86 -13.17 -12.17
N ASP A 150 0.01 -14.16 -12.15
CA ASP A 150 0.06 -15.28 -13.07
C ASP A 150 -0.41 -16.56 -12.36
N ARG A 151 -1.61 -17.04 -12.71
CA ARG A 151 -2.20 -18.25 -12.11
C ARG A 151 -2.09 -19.47 -12.99
N ARG A 152 -1.02 -19.57 -13.79
CA ARG A 152 -0.78 -20.81 -14.54
C ARG A 152 -0.58 -21.97 -13.57
N LYS A 153 -1.18 -23.11 -13.89
CA LYS A 153 -1.01 -24.34 -13.11
C LYS A 153 0.28 -25.05 -13.51
N GLY A 154 1.10 -25.40 -12.52
CA GLY A 154 2.27 -26.25 -12.72
C GLY A 154 3.32 -25.66 -13.65
N ALA A 155 3.66 -24.37 -13.49
CA ALA A 155 4.78 -23.76 -14.19
C ALA A 155 6.03 -24.62 -14.01
N SER A 156 6.72 -24.97 -15.10
CA SER A 156 7.97 -25.72 -15.00
C SER A 156 9.11 -24.81 -14.52
N LEU A 157 10.10 -25.41 -13.86
CA LEU A 157 11.31 -24.70 -13.44
C LEU A 157 12.00 -23.98 -14.62
N ASN A 158 11.99 -24.59 -15.81
CA ASN A 158 12.57 -23.99 -17.01
C ASN A 158 11.81 -22.74 -17.44
N GLU A 159 10.47 -22.76 -17.45
CA GLU A 159 9.66 -21.58 -17.80
C GLU A 159 9.88 -20.42 -16.81
N ILE A 160 10.06 -20.72 -15.53
CA ILE A 160 10.37 -19.73 -14.50
C ILE A 160 11.77 -19.13 -14.74
N GLN A 161 12.78 -19.98 -15.00
CA GLN A 161 14.15 -19.51 -15.28
C GLN A 161 14.26 -18.70 -16.58
N GLU A 162 13.50 -19.08 -17.60
CA GLU A 162 13.38 -18.32 -18.86
C GLU A 162 12.75 -16.95 -18.60
N LEU A 163 11.65 -16.88 -17.85
CA LEU A 163 11.03 -15.61 -17.47
C LEU A 163 11.97 -14.72 -16.65
N LEU A 164 12.67 -15.27 -15.66
CA LEU A 164 13.67 -14.56 -14.83
C LEU A 164 14.87 -14.06 -15.63
N SER A 165 15.09 -14.58 -16.84
CA SER A 165 16.15 -14.13 -17.75
C SER A 165 15.64 -13.23 -18.86
N SER A 166 14.32 -13.11 -19.01
CA SER A 166 13.67 -12.32 -20.04
C SER A 166 13.81 -10.82 -19.77
N ASP A 167 13.87 -10.03 -20.85
CA ASP A 167 13.70 -8.58 -20.75
C ASP A 167 12.27 -8.23 -20.30
N TYR A 168 11.28 -9.06 -20.67
CA TYR A 168 9.87 -8.84 -20.36
C TYR A 168 9.58 -8.71 -18.86
N LEU A 169 10.03 -9.68 -18.04
CA LEU A 169 9.82 -9.60 -16.59
C LEU A 169 10.48 -8.35 -16.01
N ALA A 170 11.70 -8.07 -16.45
CA ALA A 170 12.48 -6.96 -15.94
C ALA A 170 11.83 -5.60 -16.31
N GLN A 171 11.36 -5.45 -17.54
CA GLN A 171 10.64 -4.26 -18.00
C GLN A 171 9.32 -4.05 -17.26
N LEU A 172 8.61 -5.14 -16.97
CA LEU A 172 7.34 -5.10 -16.29
C LEU A 172 7.50 -4.77 -14.79
N VAL A 173 8.47 -5.39 -14.11
CA VAL A 173 8.75 -5.13 -12.69
C VAL A 173 9.36 -3.74 -12.48
N MET A 174 10.19 -3.27 -13.40
CA MET A 174 10.79 -1.94 -13.27
C MET A 174 9.90 -0.80 -13.77
N ALA A 175 8.72 -1.11 -14.34
CA ALA A 175 7.89 -0.15 -15.07
C ALA A 175 8.66 0.64 -16.14
N GLU A 176 9.59 -0.04 -16.84
CA GLU A 176 10.49 0.57 -17.83
C GLU A 176 10.31 -0.13 -19.19
N PRO A 177 9.14 0.01 -19.85
CA PRO A 177 8.73 -0.82 -20.98
C PRO A 177 9.60 -0.65 -22.24
N ARG A 178 10.39 0.42 -22.32
CA ARG A 178 11.20 0.78 -23.50
C ARG A 178 12.69 0.54 -23.29
N LEU A 179 13.13 0.24 -22.07
CA LEU A 179 14.54 0.05 -21.76
C LEU A 179 14.91 -1.43 -21.82
N ARG A 180 16.05 -1.70 -22.46
CA ARG A 180 16.71 -3.00 -22.31
C ARG A 180 17.57 -2.93 -21.07
N LEU A 181 17.17 -3.62 -20.02
CA LEU A 181 17.86 -3.60 -18.74
C LEU A 181 19.18 -4.38 -18.82
N SER A 182 20.18 -3.89 -18.10
CA SER A 182 21.51 -4.52 -18.07
C SER A 182 21.44 -5.90 -17.42
N ASP A 183 22.42 -6.77 -17.72
CA ASP A 183 22.51 -8.09 -17.07
C ASP A 183 22.70 -7.97 -15.55
N GLN A 184 23.32 -6.89 -15.08
CA GLN A 184 23.42 -6.57 -13.66
C GLN A 184 22.04 -6.35 -13.03
N MET A 185 21.15 -5.62 -13.70
CA MET A 185 19.80 -5.39 -13.18
C MET A 185 18.97 -6.68 -13.17
N LYS A 186 19.09 -7.51 -14.21
CA LYS A 186 18.45 -8.82 -14.23
C LYS A 186 18.97 -9.73 -13.11
N ALA A 187 20.27 -9.68 -12.81
CA ALA A 187 20.84 -10.42 -11.69
C ALA A 187 20.29 -9.92 -10.33
N GLN A 188 20.07 -8.62 -10.17
CA GLN A 188 19.43 -8.05 -8.99
C GLN A 188 17.98 -8.55 -8.84
N LEU A 189 17.17 -8.52 -9.91
CA LEU A 189 15.80 -9.05 -9.87
C LEU A 189 15.75 -10.53 -9.48
N ARG A 190 16.71 -11.32 -9.95
CA ARG A 190 16.86 -12.72 -9.52
C ARG A 190 17.16 -12.85 -8.02
N SER A 191 17.96 -11.95 -7.44
CA SER A 191 18.21 -11.95 -5.99
C SER A 191 17.00 -11.52 -5.15
N LEU A 192 16.08 -10.77 -5.75
CA LEU A 192 14.80 -10.35 -5.17
C LEU A 192 13.67 -11.34 -5.42
N THR A 193 13.99 -12.50 -6.01
CA THR A 193 13.01 -13.55 -6.32
C THR A 193 13.05 -14.64 -5.25
N LEU A 194 11.87 -14.91 -4.69
CA LEU A 194 11.61 -16.01 -3.78
C LEU A 194 10.93 -17.14 -4.55
N GLN A 195 11.37 -18.36 -4.27
CA GLN A 195 10.81 -19.57 -4.82
C GLN A 195 10.68 -20.60 -3.69
N TYR A 196 9.47 -21.06 -3.43
CA TYR A 196 9.16 -22.03 -2.37
C TYR A 196 9.11 -23.45 -2.93
N SER A 197 8.54 -23.61 -4.12
CA SER A 197 8.49 -24.86 -4.88
C SER A 197 9.03 -24.68 -6.30
N ASN A 198 9.13 -25.76 -7.06
CA ASN A 198 9.57 -25.68 -8.46
C ASN A 198 8.51 -25.08 -9.41
N THR A 199 7.32 -24.76 -8.89
CA THR A 199 6.15 -24.32 -9.67
C THR A 199 5.63 -22.93 -9.28
N ASP A 200 6.21 -22.31 -8.25
CA ASP A 200 5.87 -20.97 -7.80
C ASP A 200 7.05 -20.01 -7.90
N MET A 201 6.75 -18.72 -7.88
CA MET A 201 7.74 -17.66 -7.88
C MET A 201 7.10 -16.36 -7.39
N LEU A 202 7.79 -15.63 -6.53
CA LEU A 202 7.45 -14.25 -6.16
C LEU A 202 8.69 -13.37 -6.34
N THR A 203 8.67 -12.48 -7.32
CA THR A 203 9.67 -11.40 -7.45
C THR A 203 9.11 -10.16 -6.79
N VAL A 204 9.81 -9.58 -5.82
CA VAL A 204 9.38 -8.38 -5.08
C VAL A 204 10.36 -7.24 -5.35
N ASP A 205 9.87 -6.12 -5.87
CA ASP A 205 10.60 -4.86 -5.97
C ASP A 205 9.90 -3.76 -5.16
N TRP A 206 10.45 -2.54 -5.19
CA TRP A 206 10.03 -1.40 -4.38
C TRP A 206 8.57 -0.99 -4.65
N ASN A 207 8.13 -0.99 -5.92
CA ASN A 207 6.79 -0.53 -6.31
C ASN A 207 5.93 -1.62 -6.95
N CYS A 208 6.46 -2.84 -7.12
CA CYS A 208 5.66 -3.93 -7.63
C CYS A 208 6.17 -5.32 -7.28
N ALA A 209 5.34 -6.32 -7.51
CA ALA A 209 5.68 -7.72 -7.44
C ALA A 209 5.14 -8.51 -8.64
N TYR A 210 5.84 -9.57 -9.02
CA TYR A 210 5.36 -10.56 -9.97
C TYR A 210 5.20 -11.91 -9.28
N LEU A 211 3.98 -12.43 -9.29
CA LEU A 211 3.60 -13.66 -8.60
C LEU A 211 3.13 -14.73 -9.59
N ILE A 212 3.81 -15.88 -9.56
CA ILE A 212 3.38 -17.12 -10.21
C ILE A 212 2.93 -18.08 -9.11
N THR A 213 1.64 -18.41 -9.07
CA THR A 213 1.09 -19.48 -8.23
C THR A 213 -0.39 -19.72 -8.59
N ASP A 214 -0.85 -20.96 -8.51
CA ASP A 214 -2.28 -21.29 -8.57
C ASP A 214 -2.96 -21.34 -7.18
N GLU A 215 -2.17 -21.45 -6.11
CA GLU A 215 -2.59 -21.49 -4.70
C GLU A 215 -2.22 -20.20 -3.95
N ASP A 216 -2.91 -19.90 -2.85
CA ASP A 216 -2.55 -18.86 -1.87
C ASP A 216 -2.34 -17.41 -2.37
N VAL A 217 -2.75 -17.09 -3.61
CA VAL A 217 -2.64 -15.73 -4.20
C VAL A 217 -3.13 -14.64 -3.26
N GLN A 218 -4.31 -14.82 -2.66
CA GLN A 218 -4.89 -13.80 -1.78
C GLN A 218 -4.03 -13.59 -0.53
N GLU A 219 -3.49 -14.66 0.06
CA GLU A 219 -2.67 -14.57 1.27
C GLU A 219 -1.36 -13.83 0.98
N ILE A 220 -0.72 -14.11 -0.15
CA ILE A 220 0.49 -13.40 -0.57
C ILE A 220 0.19 -11.92 -0.83
N CYS A 221 -0.91 -11.63 -1.54
CA CYS A 221 -1.36 -10.25 -1.73
C CYS A 221 -1.64 -9.53 -0.40
N ASP A 222 -2.26 -10.20 0.57
CA ASP A 222 -2.54 -9.63 1.88
C ASP A 222 -1.25 -9.31 2.66
N VAL A 223 -0.21 -10.16 2.54
CA VAL A 223 1.12 -9.89 3.13
C VAL A 223 1.80 -8.70 2.46
N LEU A 224 1.80 -8.63 1.13
CA LEU A 224 2.36 -7.50 0.38
C LEU A 224 1.62 -6.20 0.71
N GLU A 225 0.29 -6.26 0.78
CA GLU A 225 -0.55 -5.14 1.18
C GLU A 225 -0.22 -4.67 2.59
N PHE A 226 -0.12 -5.59 3.55
CA PHE A 226 0.24 -5.26 4.93
C PHE A 226 1.63 -4.63 5.03
N ALA A 227 2.62 -5.15 4.29
CA ALA A 227 3.97 -4.58 4.26
C ALA A 227 3.98 -3.13 3.76
N ASN A 228 3.22 -2.83 2.70
CA ASN A 228 3.10 -1.47 2.16
C ASN A 228 2.35 -0.51 3.10
N VAL A 229 1.36 -1.01 3.84
CA VAL A 229 0.67 -0.22 4.86
C VAL A 229 1.61 0.15 6.00
N GLN A 230 2.46 -0.78 6.42
CA GLN A 230 3.49 -0.50 7.42
C GLN A 230 4.52 0.51 6.90
N LEU A 231 4.92 0.42 5.62
CA LEU A 231 5.77 1.42 4.99
C LEU A 231 5.12 2.82 5.00
N LEU A 232 3.83 2.90 4.65
CA LEU A 232 3.06 4.14 4.70
C LEU A 232 3.06 4.74 6.11
N GLU A 233 2.77 3.95 7.15
CA GLU A 233 2.79 4.41 8.54
C GLU A 233 4.17 4.97 8.92
N LEU A 234 5.25 4.26 8.58
CA LEU A 234 6.60 4.71 8.88
C LEU A 234 6.93 6.05 8.21
N ARG A 235 6.56 6.20 6.93
CA ARG A 235 6.76 7.47 6.22
C ARG A 235 5.89 8.60 6.79
N TYR A 236 4.66 8.31 7.19
CA TYR A 236 3.80 9.29 7.83
C TYR A 236 4.40 9.78 9.15
N TYR A 237 4.84 8.85 10.01
CA TYR A 237 5.42 9.20 11.31
C TYR A 237 6.77 9.90 11.17
N ASP A 238 7.61 9.53 10.20
CA ASP A 238 8.84 10.25 9.87
C ASP A 238 8.54 11.71 9.48
N TRP A 239 7.60 11.91 8.54
CA TRP A 239 7.14 13.23 8.13
C TRP A 239 6.54 14.04 9.30
N LEU A 240 5.74 13.39 10.15
CA LEU A 240 5.11 14.03 11.30
C LEU A 240 6.15 14.44 12.33
N LEU A 241 7.12 13.57 12.63
CA LEU A 241 8.22 13.83 13.54
C LEU A 241 9.07 15.01 13.06
N ASP A 242 9.46 15.01 11.78
CA ASP A 242 10.19 16.10 11.14
C ASP A 242 9.45 17.43 11.26
N LYS A 243 8.13 17.41 11.01
CA LYS A 243 7.29 18.61 11.14
C LYS A 243 7.29 19.13 12.58
N LYS A 244 7.21 18.25 13.58
CA LYS A 244 7.18 18.60 15.00
C LYS A 244 8.53 19.12 15.49
N LEU A 245 9.63 18.45 15.15
CA LEU A 245 10.99 18.90 15.49
C LEU A 245 11.30 20.25 14.85
N ASN A 246 10.95 20.46 13.58
CA ASN A 246 11.14 21.75 12.93
C ASN A 246 10.33 22.88 13.59
N SER A 247 9.15 22.59 14.16
CA SER A 247 8.38 23.55 14.95
C SER A 247 9.11 23.92 16.24
N LEU A 248 9.60 22.92 16.98
CA LEU A 248 10.40 23.09 18.20
C LEU A 248 11.61 24.01 17.96
N PHE A 249 12.41 23.72 16.93
CA PHE A 249 13.59 24.51 16.61
C PHE A 249 13.23 25.96 16.26
N LYS A 250 12.15 26.19 15.50
CA LYS A 250 11.70 27.55 15.14
C LYS A 250 11.23 28.33 16.36
N GLU A 251 10.56 27.69 17.31
CA GLU A 251 10.12 28.33 18.56
C GLU A 251 11.31 28.71 19.45
N LEU A 252 12.29 27.81 19.59
CA LEU A 252 13.54 28.08 20.32
C LEU A 252 14.36 29.23 19.70
N LEU A 253 14.49 29.28 18.37
CA LEU A 253 15.24 30.34 17.69
C LEU A 253 14.57 31.72 17.75
N LYS A 254 13.24 31.77 17.81
CA LYS A 254 12.50 33.03 18.01
C LYS A 254 12.60 33.55 19.45
N ALA A 255 13.00 32.72 20.40
CA ALA A 255 13.23 33.11 21.79
C ALA A 255 14.59 33.83 21.93
N SER A 256 14.59 35.15 21.66
CA SER A 256 15.72 36.03 22.02
C SER A 256 15.88 36.13 23.54
N PRO A 257 17.11 36.23 24.09
CA PRO A 257 17.34 36.32 25.53
C PRO A 257 16.91 37.69 26.05
N SER A 258 15.64 37.81 26.45
CA SER A 258 15.15 38.98 27.17
C SER A 258 14.54 38.56 28.50
N PHE A 259 14.94 39.28 29.55
CA PHE A 259 14.84 39.00 30.98
C PHE A 259 13.41 39.04 31.59
N PHE A 260 12.38 38.59 30.87
CA PHE A 260 11.01 38.49 31.41
C PHE A 260 10.57 37.02 31.58
N ASN A 261 10.36 36.64 32.85
CA ASN A 261 10.15 35.28 33.35
C ASN A 261 8.93 34.55 32.74
N ASP A 262 7.88 35.29 32.35
CA ASP A 262 6.63 34.71 31.82
C ASP A 262 6.78 34.13 30.41
N ARG A 263 7.67 34.68 29.58
CA ARG A 263 7.89 34.18 28.21
C ARG A 263 8.66 32.86 28.19
N TYR A 264 9.55 32.69 29.16
CA TYR A 264 10.32 31.46 29.35
C TYR A 264 9.45 30.31 29.85
N GLN A 265 8.50 30.59 30.74
CA GLN A 265 7.51 29.60 31.18
C GLN A 265 6.59 29.15 30.03
N LYS A 266 6.15 30.08 29.18
CA LYS A 266 5.35 29.76 28.00
C LYS A 266 6.13 28.90 27.00
N LEU A 267 7.40 29.26 26.73
CA LEU A 267 8.29 28.49 25.86
C LEU A 267 8.55 27.08 26.40
N ASN A 268 8.78 26.93 27.71
CA ASN A 268 8.94 25.62 28.34
C ASN A 268 7.67 24.76 28.22
N ARG A 269 6.50 25.37 28.31
CA ARG A 269 5.22 24.66 28.15
C ARG A 269 5.00 24.21 26.71
N GLU A 270 5.28 25.08 25.73
CA GLU A 270 5.23 24.77 24.30
C GLU A 270 6.24 23.66 23.94
N ALA A 271 7.49 23.78 24.41
CA ALA A 271 8.52 22.77 24.21
C ALA A 271 8.15 21.42 24.85
N SER A 272 7.58 21.43 26.06
CA SER A 272 7.12 20.21 26.74
C SER A 272 5.95 19.56 26.00
N GLN A 273 5.02 20.36 25.46
CA GLN A 273 3.92 19.85 24.66
C GLN A 273 4.44 19.16 23.39
N ILE A 274 5.34 19.80 22.64
CA ILE A 274 5.84 19.18 21.41
C ILE A 274 6.74 17.98 21.71
N TYR A 275 7.47 17.96 22.84
CA TYR A 275 8.19 16.76 23.29
C TYR A 275 7.25 15.59 23.60
N LEU A 276 6.12 15.83 24.27
CA LEU A 276 5.09 14.80 24.48
C LEU A 276 4.49 14.32 23.16
N GLU A 277 4.22 15.23 22.22
CA GLU A 277 3.74 14.89 20.88
C GLU A 277 4.77 14.05 20.09
N ALA A 278 6.05 14.39 20.14
CA ALA A 278 7.11 13.60 19.53
C ALA A 278 7.26 12.22 20.19
N SER A 279 7.09 12.14 21.52
CA SER A 279 7.14 10.87 22.25
C SER A 279 5.95 9.97 21.89
N ASP A 280 4.74 10.50 21.70
CA ASP A 280 3.58 9.75 21.19
C ASP A 280 3.85 9.21 19.78
N VAL A 281 4.53 9.97 18.91
CA VAL A 281 4.94 9.48 17.58
C VAL A 281 5.95 8.34 17.69
N VAL A 282 6.95 8.45 18.58
CA VAL A 282 7.94 7.37 18.80
C VAL A 282 7.26 6.11 19.35
N GLU A 283 6.37 6.25 20.32
CA GLU A 283 5.61 5.13 20.88
C GLU A 283 4.76 4.44 19.79
N ARG A 284 4.18 5.21 18.87
CA ARG A 284 3.44 4.67 17.72
C ARG A 284 4.32 3.88 16.77
N ILE A 285 5.50 4.41 16.41
CA ILE A 285 6.49 3.70 15.61
C ILE A 285 6.84 2.37 16.29
N GLU A 286 7.14 2.39 17.60
CA GLU A 286 7.46 1.17 18.35
C GLU A 286 6.29 0.18 18.39
N ASN A 287 5.06 0.65 18.53
CA ASN A 287 3.87 -0.21 18.56
C ASN A 287 3.54 -0.80 17.18
N ALA A 288 3.75 -0.07 16.08
CA ALA A 288 3.62 -0.59 14.72
C ALA A 288 4.57 -1.79 14.50
N PHE A 289 5.81 -1.68 14.95
CA PHE A 289 6.78 -2.78 14.85
C PHE A 289 6.49 -3.98 15.76
N LYS A 290 5.85 -3.79 16.93
CA LYS A 290 5.46 -4.89 17.82
C LYS A 290 4.39 -5.81 17.22
N VAL A 291 3.69 -5.39 16.17
CA VAL A 291 2.71 -6.21 15.42
C VAL A 291 3.41 -7.29 14.59
N VAL A 292 4.72 -7.15 14.32
CA VAL A 292 5.54 -8.13 13.61
C VAL A 292 6.43 -8.87 14.62
N GLY A 293 5.88 -9.89 15.29
CA GLY A 293 6.60 -10.70 16.28
C GLY A 293 6.04 -12.11 16.41
#